data_AF-A0A844WQR3-F1
#
_entry.id   AF-A0A844WQR3-F1
#
_cell.length_a   1.000
_cell.length_b   1.000
_cell.length_c   1.000
_cell.angle_alpha   90.00
_cell.angle_beta   90.00
_cell.angle_gamma   90.00
#
_symmetry.space_group_name_H-M   'P 1'
#
loop_
_entity.id
_entity.type
_entity.pdbx_description
1 polymer ?
#
loop_
_entity_poly.entity_id
_entity_poly.type
_entity_poly.pdbx_seq_one_letter_code
_entity_poly.pdbx_strand_id
1 'polypeptide(L)'
;MEKLNLSRLVTTLFVVLVLYQPAKFISYYLTDFSYEEMMDFMWVDDRTCYYPGELGSGKYNYGKDCSICEQMNPYKSDGIYIKEGNGYIIGNDLMKKVYLKRKPDYISLERFTGGELYVKDFESGITCSFYSYE
;
A
#
# COMPACT_ATOMS: atom_id res chain seq x y z
N MET A 1 -8.85 47.51 13.16
CA MET A 1 -9.40 46.13 13.18
C MET A 1 -10.34 45.99 11.99
N GLU A 2 -9.90 45.33 10.93
CA GLU A 2 -10.76 45.09 9.77
C GLU A 2 -11.94 44.20 10.17
N LYS A 3 -13.16 44.62 9.81
CA LYS A 3 -14.36 43.80 9.99
C LYS A 3 -14.22 42.55 9.11
N LEU A 4 -14.08 41.40 9.75
CA LEU A 4 -14.07 40.10 9.09
C LEU A 4 -15.37 39.95 8.28
N ASN A 5 -15.24 39.94 6.95
CA ASN A 5 -16.40 39.91 6.07
C ASN A 5 -16.86 38.45 5.94
N LEU A 6 -17.84 38.07 6.76
CA LEU A 6 -18.35 36.68 6.89
C LEU A 6 -18.66 36.04 5.53
N SER A 7 -19.20 36.82 4.59
CA SER A 7 -19.47 36.37 3.22
C SER A 7 -18.20 35.90 2.50
N ARG A 8 -17.11 36.69 2.55
CA ARG A 8 -15.81 36.29 1.97
C ARG A 8 -15.28 35.01 2.61
N LEU A 9 -15.41 34.87 3.92
CA LEU A 9 -14.90 33.70 4.64
C LEU A 9 -15.64 32.42 4.23
N VAL A 10 -16.97 32.50 4.11
CA VAL A 10 -17.81 31.40 3.61
C VAL A 10 -17.46 31.06 2.15
N THR A 11 -17.30 32.07 1.28
CA THR A 11 -16.91 31.82 -0.12
C THR A 11 -15.53 31.16 -0.21
N THR A 12 -14.54 31.63 0.55
CA THR A 12 -13.21 31.02 0.59
C THR A 12 -13.27 29.56 1.06
N LEU A 13 -14.04 29.28 2.12
CA LEU A 13 -14.19 27.92 2.64
C LEU A 13 -14.85 26.98 1.61
N PHE A 14 -15.84 27.48 0.90
CA PHE A 14 -16.52 26.73 -0.17
C PHE A 14 -15.58 26.44 -1.34
N VAL A 15 -14.79 27.42 -1.77
CA VAL A 15 -13.77 27.24 -2.82
C VAL A 15 -12.72 26.20 -2.40
N VAL A 16 -12.25 26.24 -1.16
CA VAL A 16 -11.32 25.25 -0.63
C VAL A 16 -11.94 23.85 -0.65
N LEU A 17 -13.18 23.69 -0.18
CA LEU A 17 -13.87 22.39 -0.19
C LEU A 17 -14.06 21.82 -1.62
N VAL A 18 -14.44 22.68 -2.58
CA VAL A 18 -14.64 22.29 -3.97
C VAL A 18 -13.32 21.91 -4.63
N LEU A 19 -12.24 22.62 -4.34
CA LEU A 19 -10.91 22.35 -4.91
C LEU A 19 -10.17 21.21 -4.20
N TYR A 20 -10.53 20.90 -2.95
CA TYR A 20 -9.86 19.88 -2.15
C TYR A 20 -9.99 18.47 -2.77
N GLN A 21 -11.19 18.08 -3.18
CA GLN A 21 -11.44 16.76 -3.79
C GLN A 21 -10.64 16.53 -5.09
N PRO A 22 -10.68 17.43 -6.09
CA PRO A 22 -9.89 17.25 -7.30
C PRO A 22 -8.38 17.36 -7.05
N ALA A 23 -7.93 18.23 -6.13
CA ALA A 23 -6.52 18.29 -5.76
C ALA A 23 -6.04 16.97 -5.13
N LYS A 24 -6.85 16.38 -4.24
CA LYS A 24 -6.57 15.07 -3.62
C LYS A 24 -6.53 13.95 -4.66
N PHE A 25 -7.49 13.94 -5.60
CA PHE A 25 -7.52 12.98 -6.70
C PHE A 25 -6.26 13.10 -7.56
N ILE A 26 -5.91 14.31 -8.00
CA ILE A 26 -4.71 14.54 -8.83
C ILE A 26 -3.45 14.11 -8.08
N SER A 27 -3.32 14.50 -6.80
CA SER A 27 -2.19 14.09 -5.98
C SER A 27 -2.09 12.57 -5.90
N TYR A 28 -3.21 11.88 -5.66
CA TYR A 28 -3.25 10.43 -5.59
C TYR A 28 -2.69 9.76 -6.86
N TYR A 29 -3.05 10.23 -8.05
CA TYR A 29 -2.57 9.59 -9.28
C TYR A 29 -1.16 10.03 -9.70
N LEU A 30 -0.68 11.18 -9.22
CA LEU A 30 0.64 11.72 -9.57
C LEU A 30 1.75 11.34 -8.58
N THR A 31 1.40 10.98 -7.35
CA THR A 31 2.39 10.61 -6.32
C THR A 31 2.44 9.09 -6.12
N ASP A 32 3.66 8.56 -6.02
CA ASP A 32 3.88 7.22 -5.50
C ASP A 32 3.43 7.16 -4.03
N PHE A 33 3.00 5.98 -3.58
CA PHE A 33 2.68 5.79 -2.17
C PHE A 33 3.94 5.79 -1.33
N SER A 34 3.86 6.46 -0.17
CA SER A 34 4.78 6.25 0.92
C SER A 34 4.58 4.83 1.51
N TYR A 35 5.56 4.35 2.26
CA TYR A 35 5.43 3.06 2.94
C TYR A 35 4.36 3.09 4.04
N GLU A 36 4.22 4.22 4.73
CA GLU A 36 3.15 4.42 5.71
C GLU A 36 1.78 4.31 5.04
N GLU A 37 1.60 4.99 3.90
CA GLU A 37 0.38 4.89 3.12
C GLU A 37 0.12 3.45 2.67
N MET A 38 1.14 2.71 2.21
CA MET A 38 0.98 1.30 1.87
C MET A 38 0.47 0.49 3.07
N MET A 39 1.00 0.71 4.28
CA MET A 39 0.60 -0.05 5.47
C MET A 39 -0.75 0.36 6.05
N ASP A 40 -1.26 1.54 5.71
CA ASP A 40 -2.59 2.02 6.11
C ASP A 40 -3.74 1.33 5.36
N PHE A 41 -3.46 0.66 4.23
CA PHE A 41 -4.45 -0.18 3.56
C PHE A 41 -4.61 -1.52 4.25
N MET A 42 -5.70 -2.24 3.98
CA MET A 42 -5.88 -3.63 4.36
C MET A 42 -5.50 -4.55 3.20
N TRP A 43 -4.42 -5.31 3.37
CA TRP A 43 -3.91 -6.28 2.40
C TRP A 43 -4.34 -7.69 2.78
N VAL A 44 -4.97 -8.39 1.84
CA VAL A 44 -5.40 -9.77 2.00
C VAL A 44 -4.40 -10.68 1.32
N ASP A 45 -3.98 -11.73 2.03
CA ASP A 45 -3.12 -12.77 1.49
C ASP A 45 -3.89 -13.59 0.43
N ASP A 46 -3.39 -13.57 -0.80
CA ASP A 46 -3.95 -14.33 -1.93
C ASP A 46 -3.40 -15.76 -2.00
N ARG A 47 -2.58 -16.17 -1.01
CA ARG A 47 -1.89 -17.47 -0.95
C ARG A 47 -1.01 -17.73 -2.16
N THR A 48 -0.64 -16.66 -2.86
CA THR A 48 0.17 -16.67 -4.06
C THR A 48 1.60 -16.30 -3.70
N CYS A 49 2.53 -17.20 -4.02
CA CYS A 49 3.96 -16.97 -3.82
C CYS A 49 4.80 -17.30 -5.07
N TYR A 50 5.92 -16.59 -5.20
CA TYR A 50 6.86 -16.69 -6.31
C TYR A 50 8.24 -17.02 -5.78
N TYR A 51 8.85 -18.09 -6.28
CA TYR A 51 10.25 -18.42 -6.00
C TYR A 51 11.18 -17.49 -6.80
N PRO A 52 12.48 -17.42 -6.42
CA PRO A 52 13.46 -16.63 -7.15
C PRO A 52 13.44 -16.91 -8.66
N GLY A 53 13.22 -15.87 -9.46
CA GLY A 53 13.18 -15.94 -10.92
C GLY A 53 11.80 -16.17 -11.56
N GLU A 54 10.76 -16.47 -10.77
CA GLU A 54 9.43 -16.80 -11.32
C GLU A 54 8.54 -15.59 -11.61
N LEU A 55 8.77 -14.47 -10.90
CA LEU A 55 8.00 -13.22 -11.03
C LEU A 55 7.89 -12.71 -12.47
N GLY A 56 8.93 -12.89 -13.29
CA GLY A 56 8.94 -12.45 -14.68
C GLY A 56 8.15 -13.35 -15.64
N SER A 57 7.83 -14.58 -15.21
CA SER A 57 7.21 -15.60 -16.08
C SER A 57 5.68 -15.55 -16.09
N GLY A 58 5.06 -14.90 -15.10
CA GLY A 58 3.61 -14.86 -14.92
C GLY A 58 2.95 -16.23 -14.71
N LYS A 59 3.72 -17.32 -14.61
CA LYS A 59 3.20 -18.69 -14.43
C LYS A 59 3.14 -19.04 -12.96
N TYR A 60 1.93 -19.16 -12.45
CA TYR A 60 1.67 -19.58 -11.08
C TYR A 60 1.53 -21.11 -10.98
N ASN A 61 2.03 -21.70 -9.91
CA ASN A 61 1.88 -23.12 -9.62
C ASN A 61 1.17 -23.29 -8.27
N TYR A 62 -0.10 -23.69 -8.33
CA TYR A 62 -0.98 -23.87 -7.17
C TYR A 62 -0.56 -24.99 -6.20
N GLY A 63 0.40 -25.84 -6.55
CA GLY A 63 0.90 -26.93 -5.70
C GLY A 63 2.09 -26.54 -4.80
N LYS A 64 2.45 -25.26 -4.72
CA LYS A 64 3.62 -24.79 -3.98
C LYS A 64 3.31 -24.61 -2.50
N ASP A 65 4.30 -24.94 -1.66
CA ASP A 65 4.28 -24.54 -0.27
C ASP A 65 4.57 -23.03 -0.18
N CYS A 66 3.53 -22.27 0.16
CA CYS A 66 3.57 -20.83 0.41
C CYS A 66 3.35 -20.51 1.89
N SER A 67 3.55 -21.47 2.80
CA SER A 67 3.36 -21.28 4.25
C SER A 67 4.19 -20.12 4.82
N ILE A 68 5.35 -19.82 4.23
CA ILE A 68 6.16 -18.65 4.59
C ILE A 68 5.35 -17.35 4.50
N CYS A 69 4.41 -17.21 3.55
CA CYS A 69 3.62 -15.99 3.36
C CYS A 69 2.73 -15.63 4.54
N GLU A 70 2.32 -16.61 5.35
CA GLU A 70 1.61 -16.34 6.60
C GLU A 70 2.48 -15.59 7.60
N GLN A 71 3.78 -15.92 7.64
CA GLN A 71 4.80 -15.26 8.47
C GLN A 71 5.28 -13.94 7.83
N MET A 72 5.07 -13.76 6.53
CA MET A 72 5.36 -12.51 5.81
C MET A 72 4.20 -11.50 5.86
N ASN A 73 3.05 -11.90 6.41
CA ASN A 73 1.89 -11.04 6.47
C ASN A 73 2.18 -9.80 7.35
N PRO A 74 2.02 -8.58 6.80
CA PRO A 74 2.35 -7.33 7.49
C PRO A 74 1.56 -7.12 8.80
N TYR A 75 0.38 -7.75 8.97
CA TYR A 75 -0.46 -7.62 10.17
C TYR A 75 -0.25 -8.70 11.22
N LYS A 76 0.41 -9.82 10.88
CA LYS A 76 0.58 -10.97 11.78
C LYS A 76 1.97 -11.05 12.41
N SER A 77 2.95 -10.32 11.86
CA SER A 77 4.32 -10.39 12.34
C SER A 77 4.54 -9.34 13.43
N ASP A 78 4.52 -9.77 14.68
CA ASP A 78 4.93 -8.95 15.81
C ASP A 78 6.35 -8.39 15.57
N GLY A 79 6.49 -7.06 15.63
CA GLY A 79 7.79 -6.40 15.54
C GLY A 79 8.24 -5.99 14.13
N ILE A 80 7.36 -6.03 13.13
CA ILE A 80 7.60 -5.35 11.84
C ILE A 80 7.57 -3.82 12.06
N TYR A 81 8.69 -3.14 11.79
CA TYR A 81 8.74 -1.68 11.70
C TYR A 81 9.39 -1.23 10.39
N ILE A 82 8.82 -0.18 9.79
CA ILE A 82 9.37 0.43 8.58
C ILE A 82 10.59 1.26 8.99
N LYS A 83 11.73 1.02 8.35
CA LYS A 83 12.86 1.95 8.44
C LYS A 83 12.77 2.95 7.29
N GLU A 84 12.53 4.22 7.62
CA GLU A 84 12.55 5.32 6.64
C GLU A 84 13.85 5.33 5.82
N GLY A 85 13.70 5.61 4.52
CA GLY A 85 14.81 5.89 3.61
C GLY A 85 15.15 4.79 2.60
N ASN A 86 14.83 3.52 2.88
CA ASN A 86 15.28 2.41 2.02
C ASN A 86 14.16 1.50 1.49
N GLY A 87 12.94 1.61 2.01
CA GLY A 87 11.82 0.78 1.55
C GLY A 87 11.89 -0.69 1.97
N TYR A 88 12.39 -0.92 3.18
CA TYR A 88 12.47 -2.23 3.80
C TYR A 88 11.55 -2.24 5.02
N ILE A 89 10.87 -3.37 5.19
CA ILE A 89 10.28 -3.72 6.47
C ILE A 89 11.33 -4.52 7.23
N ILE A 90 11.71 -4.02 8.42
CA ILE A 90 12.62 -4.71 9.31
C ILE A 90 11.77 -5.26 10.45
N GLY A 91 11.59 -6.58 10.47
CA GLY A 91 11.08 -7.31 11.61
C GLY A 91 12.22 -7.97 12.38
N ASN A 92 12.02 -8.30 13.66
CA ASN A 92 12.96 -9.15 14.40
C ASN A 92 13.20 -10.43 13.57
N ASP A 93 14.46 -10.65 13.19
CA ASP A 93 14.95 -11.79 12.39
C ASP A 93 14.53 -11.89 10.91
N LEU A 94 13.86 -10.89 10.31
CA LEU A 94 13.45 -10.97 8.90
C LEU A 94 13.72 -9.67 8.14
N MET A 95 14.76 -9.66 7.30
CA MET A 95 14.93 -8.64 6.27
C MET A 95 13.92 -8.89 5.16
N LYS A 96 12.87 -8.07 5.10
CA LYS A 96 11.80 -8.16 4.09
C LYS A 96 11.76 -6.87 3.26
N LYS A 97 11.65 -6.98 1.94
CA LYS A 97 11.37 -5.83 1.06
C LYS A 97 9.91 -5.80 0.69
N VAL A 98 9.25 -4.69 0.98
CA VAL A 98 7.89 -4.45 0.52
C VAL A 98 7.93 -3.54 -0.68
N TYR A 99 7.11 -3.81 -1.68
CA TYR A 99 6.93 -2.89 -2.80
C TYR A 99 5.53 -3.03 -3.37
N LEU A 100 4.95 -1.88 -3.71
CA LEU A 100 3.65 -1.80 -4.34
C LEU A 100 3.79 -2.16 -5.81
N LYS A 101 3.17 -3.28 -6.21
CA LYS A 101 3.11 -3.71 -7.60
C LYS A 101 2.05 -2.93 -8.37
N ARG A 102 0.89 -2.72 -7.75
CA ARG A 102 -0.22 -1.93 -8.28
C ARG A 102 -0.83 -1.11 -7.16
N LYS A 103 -0.97 0.20 -7.41
CA LYS A 103 -1.69 1.09 -6.51
C LYS A 103 -3.19 0.75 -6.55
N PRO A 104 -3.87 0.68 -5.39
CA PRO A 104 -5.32 0.55 -5.37
C PRO A 104 -6.02 1.63 -6.20
N ASP A 105 -7.24 1.36 -6.63
CA ASP A 105 -8.05 2.35 -7.31
C ASP A 105 -8.70 3.31 -6.29
N TYR A 106 -8.75 4.61 -6.64
CA TYR A 106 -9.37 5.64 -5.80
C TYR A 106 -10.87 5.70 -6.09
N ILE A 107 -11.68 4.98 -5.30
CA ILE A 107 -13.13 5.18 -5.26
C ILE A 107 -13.44 6.03 -4.03
N SER A 108 -14.16 7.15 -4.21
CA SER A 108 -14.35 8.17 -3.17
C SER A 108 -15.19 7.73 -1.95
N LEU A 109 -15.46 6.43 -1.82
CA LEU A 109 -16.29 5.81 -0.79
C LEU A 109 -15.54 4.58 -0.24
N GLU A 110 -14.64 4.86 0.69
CA GLU A 110 -14.15 3.94 1.74
C GLU A 110 -13.48 2.61 1.35
N ARG A 111 -13.39 2.27 0.06
CA ARG A 111 -12.81 0.99 -0.39
C ARG A 111 -11.79 1.20 -1.50
N PHE A 112 -10.55 0.87 -1.15
CA PHE A 112 -9.41 0.87 -2.05
C PHE A 112 -9.24 -0.54 -2.59
N THR A 113 -9.74 -0.79 -3.78
CA THR A 113 -9.78 -2.12 -4.40
C THR A 113 -8.72 -2.22 -5.50
N GLY A 114 -8.31 -3.43 -5.89
CA GLY A 114 -7.47 -3.63 -7.07
C GLY A 114 -5.98 -3.27 -6.88
N GLY A 115 -5.53 -3.04 -5.66
CA GLY A 115 -4.12 -2.90 -5.33
C GLY A 115 -3.42 -4.25 -5.25
N GLU A 116 -2.13 -4.27 -5.56
CA GLU A 116 -1.24 -5.43 -5.43
C GLU A 116 0.03 -5.04 -4.67
N LEU A 117 0.29 -5.73 -3.57
CA LEU A 117 1.47 -5.53 -2.72
C LEU A 117 2.33 -6.79 -2.72
N TYR A 118 3.62 -6.65 -2.99
CA TYR A 118 4.58 -7.74 -2.94
C TYR A 118 5.52 -7.59 -1.75
N VAL A 119 5.72 -8.70 -1.03
CA VAL A 119 6.66 -8.81 0.08
C VAL A 119 7.69 -9.87 -0.27
N LYS A 120 8.94 -9.46 -0.43
CA LYS A 120 10.06 -10.35 -0.75
C LYS A 120 10.90 -10.62 0.48
N ASP A 121 11.16 -11.90 0.72
CA ASP A 121 12.12 -12.36 1.71
C ASP A 121 13.52 -12.28 1.13
N PHE A 122 14.49 -11.73 1.86
CA PHE A 122 15.87 -11.73 1.36
C PHE A 122 16.59 -13.05 1.58
N GLU A 123 16.20 -13.82 2.59
CA GLU A 123 16.86 -15.09 2.91
C GLU A 123 16.46 -16.19 1.92
N SER A 124 15.17 -16.48 1.80
CA SER A 124 14.65 -17.47 0.87
C SER A 124 14.51 -16.94 -0.57
N GLY A 125 14.46 -15.61 -0.75
CA GLY A 125 14.20 -14.98 -2.03
C GLY A 125 12.75 -15.12 -2.52
N ILE A 126 11.87 -15.75 -1.74
CA ILE A 126 10.45 -15.94 -2.04
C ILE A 126 9.74 -14.58 -1.97
N THR A 127 8.81 -14.36 -2.89
CA THR A 127 7.94 -13.19 -2.89
C THR A 127 6.49 -13.61 -2.69
N CYS A 128 5.84 -13.05 -1.68
CA CYS A 128 4.42 -13.25 -1.40
C CYS A 128 3.62 -12.07 -1.94
N SER A 129 2.45 -12.35 -2.53
CA SER A 129 1.55 -11.31 -3.04
C SER A 129 0.30 -11.16 -2.18
N PHE A 130 -0.07 -9.91 -1.97
CA PHE A 130 -1.27 -9.51 -1.25
C PHE A 130 -2.09 -8.56 -2.11
N TYR A 131 -3.41 -8.60 -1.94
CA TYR A 131 -4.37 -7.79 -2.72
C TYR A 131 -5.22 -6.94 -1.81
N SER A 132 -5.59 -5.74 -2.28
CA SER A 132 -6.62 -4.94 -1.61
C SER A 132 -8.01 -5.34 -2.14
N TYR A 133 -8.85 -5.89 -1.26
CA TYR A 133 -10.14 -6.53 -1.58
C TYR A 133 -11.24 -5.51 -1.99
N GLU A 134 -12.34 -6.00 -2.59
CA GLU A 134 -13.60 -5.27 -2.92
C GLU A 134 -14.57 -5.03 -1.75
#